data_AF-A0A968W124-F1
#
_entry.id   AF-A0A968W124-F1
#
_cell.length_a   1.000
_cell.length_b   1.000
_cell.length_c   1.000
_cell.angle_alpha   90.00
_cell.angle_beta   90.00
_cell.angle_gamma   90.00
#
_symmetry.space_group_name_H-M   'P 1'
#
loop_
_entity.id
_entity.type
_entity.pdbx_description
1 polymer ?
#
loop_
_entity_poly.entity_id
_entity_poly.type
_entity_poly.pdbx_seq_one_letter_code
_entity_poly.pdbx_strand_id
1 'polypeptide(L)'
;MPKEQHPCFTGTLSFRKSAENDETGQKFDTPENNFLGGEVYDCDFTALTTPGTYTLAVDGIGASYAFKIGPDPVWDAYYHVIRALYHQRSGIRLAPPYTADGYIRPVNQNPLVKSDNGLGYAGKQFYSTIPYMEWNNTDNPSKTQPEEIIASAQNNPLELAGWYHDAGRLGRLLHPPKDTHFADDNL
;
A
#
# COMPACT_ATOMS: atom_id res chain seq x y z
N MET A 1 5.02 13.47 36.49
CA MET A 1 4.33 12.51 37.39
C MET A 1 3.38 11.69 36.54
N PRO A 2 3.33 10.35 36.68
CA PRO A 2 2.30 9.56 36.00
C PRO A 2 0.94 10.03 36.53
N LYS A 3 0.01 10.35 35.64
CA LYS A 3 -1.38 10.61 36.04
C LYS A 3 -1.96 9.30 36.56
N GLU A 4 -2.56 9.34 37.75
CA GLU A 4 -3.32 8.24 38.30
C GLU A 4 -4.44 7.88 37.29
N GLN A 5 -4.42 6.66 36.76
CA GLN A 5 -5.42 6.19 35.81
C GLN A 5 -6.55 5.53 36.59
N HIS A 6 -7.71 6.17 36.63
CA HIS A 6 -8.90 5.60 37.25
C HIS A 6 -9.78 4.93 36.19
N PRO A 7 -10.43 3.80 36.52
CA PRO A 7 -11.34 3.13 35.59
C PRO A 7 -12.51 4.05 35.25
N CYS A 8 -12.69 4.35 33.96
CA CYS A 8 -13.83 5.11 33.44
C CYS A 8 -14.97 4.21 32.95
N PHE A 9 -14.71 2.92 32.80
CA PHE A 9 -15.65 1.87 32.42
C PHE A 9 -15.12 0.54 32.93
N THR A 10 -15.99 -0.36 33.36
CA THR A 10 -15.64 -1.71 33.83
C THR A 10 -16.65 -2.71 33.26
N GLY A 11 -16.18 -3.89 32.89
CA GLY A 11 -17.03 -4.96 32.39
C GLY A 11 -16.35 -6.32 32.56
N THR A 12 -17.09 -7.39 32.29
CA THR A 12 -16.57 -8.76 32.34
C THR A 12 -16.35 -9.28 30.93
N LEU A 13 -15.25 -10.00 30.72
CA LEU A 13 -15.01 -10.68 29.46
C LEU A 13 -16.03 -11.80 29.22
N SER A 14 -16.53 -11.90 28.00
CA SER A 14 -17.37 -13.02 27.57
C SER A 14 -16.54 -13.97 26.74
N PHE A 15 -16.49 -15.26 27.11
CA PHE A 15 -15.85 -16.26 26.27
C PHE A 15 -16.55 -16.34 24.91
N ARG A 16 -15.78 -16.27 23.82
CA ARG A 16 -16.30 -16.27 22.45
C ARG A 16 -15.96 -17.56 21.73
N LYS A 17 -14.70 -17.98 21.74
CA LYS A 17 -14.19 -19.15 20.99
C LYS A 17 -12.99 -19.79 21.68
N SER A 18 -12.87 -21.13 21.57
CA SER A 18 -11.70 -21.86 22.07
C SER A 18 -10.56 -21.87 21.06
N ALA A 19 -9.37 -22.26 21.51
CA ALA A 19 -8.18 -22.42 20.67
C ALA A 19 -8.31 -23.54 19.61
N GLU A 20 -9.26 -24.46 19.81
CA GLU A 20 -9.56 -25.61 18.96
C GLU A 20 -10.78 -25.36 18.06
N ASN A 21 -11.36 -24.16 18.10
CA ASN A 21 -12.47 -23.83 17.23
C ASN A 21 -12.01 -23.81 15.77
N ASP A 22 -12.58 -24.68 14.93
CA ASP A 22 -12.39 -24.62 13.47
C ASP A 22 -12.76 -23.21 12.94
N GLU A 23 -11.78 -22.51 12.35
CA GLU A 23 -11.94 -21.17 11.77
C GLU A 23 -12.11 -21.20 10.25
N THR A 24 -11.56 -22.23 9.59
CA THR A 24 -11.59 -22.38 8.14
C THR A 24 -12.12 -23.75 7.73
N GLY A 25 -12.64 -23.84 6.51
CA GLY A 25 -12.99 -25.11 5.88
C GLY A 25 -11.84 -25.76 5.10
N GLN A 26 -10.65 -25.17 5.11
CA GLN A 26 -9.53 -25.56 4.24
C GLN A 26 -8.52 -26.43 5.01
N LYS A 27 -8.89 -27.69 5.25
CA LYS A 27 -8.15 -28.62 6.12
C LYS A 27 -6.70 -28.90 5.73
N PHE A 28 -6.33 -28.66 4.48
CA PHE A 28 -4.96 -28.89 3.99
C PHE A 28 -4.10 -27.63 3.98
N ASP A 29 -4.72 -26.45 4.08
CA ASP A 29 -4.03 -25.16 4.01
C ASP A 29 -4.03 -24.43 5.37
N THR A 30 -4.80 -24.93 6.34
CA THR A 30 -4.90 -24.37 7.68
C THR A 30 -4.44 -25.39 8.72
N PRO A 31 -3.30 -25.16 9.40
CA PRO A 31 -2.86 -25.99 10.52
C PRO A 31 -3.99 -26.12 11.54
N GLU A 32 -4.35 -27.35 11.91
CA GLU A 32 -5.41 -27.66 12.88
C GLU A 32 -6.76 -26.94 12.63
N ASN A 33 -7.04 -26.56 11.37
CA ASN A 33 -8.19 -25.70 10.98
C ASN A 33 -8.29 -24.36 11.72
N ASN A 34 -7.24 -23.90 12.42
CA ASN A 34 -7.23 -22.65 13.18
C ASN A 34 -5.87 -21.94 13.08
N PHE A 35 -5.84 -20.74 12.47
CA PHE A 35 -4.60 -19.95 12.37
C PHE A 35 -4.26 -19.18 13.65
N LEU A 36 -5.27 -18.89 14.48
CA LEU A 36 -5.13 -18.19 15.75
C LEU A 36 -4.54 -19.09 16.83
N GLY A 37 -5.02 -20.34 16.92
CA GLY A 37 -4.58 -21.33 17.92
C GLY A 37 -4.70 -20.85 19.38
N GLY A 38 -5.62 -19.93 19.67
CA GLY A 38 -5.76 -19.29 20.97
C GLY A 38 -7.23 -19.03 21.32
N GLU A 39 -7.52 -18.97 22.62
CA GLU A 39 -8.85 -18.62 23.12
C GLU A 39 -9.17 -17.14 22.84
N VAL A 40 -10.40 -16.88 22.43
CA VAL A 40 -10.89 -15.54 22.13
C VAL A 40 -12.00 -15.18 23.10
N TYR A 41 -11.86 -14.01 23.72
CA TYR A 41 -12.83 -13.41 24.61
C TYR A 41 -13.28 -12.06 24.06
N ASP A 42 -14.58 -11.78 24.13
CA ASP A 42 -15.16 -10.49 23.76
C ASP A 42 -15.17 -9.54 24.97
N CYS A 43 -14.83 -8.28 24.71
CA CYS A 43 -14.94 -7.17 25.63
C CYS A 43 -15.87 -6.12 25.01
N ASP A 44 -17.10 -6.01 25.55
CA ASP A 44 -18.06 -5.02 25.08
C ASP A 44 -18.04 -3.77 25.96
N PHE A 45 -17.54 -2.68 25.38
CA PHE A 45 -17.54 -1.34 25.96
C PHE A 45 -18.31 -0.36 25.09
N THR A 46 -19.28 -0.82 24.30
CA THR A 46 -20.09 -0.01 23.38
C THR A 46 -20.84 1.11 24.11
N ALA A 47 -21.16 0.93 25.39
CA ALA A 47 -21.78 1.95 26.24
C ALA A 47 -20.83 3.11 26.62
N LEU A 48 -19.51 2.95 26.47
CA LEU A 48 -18.54 4.02 26.68
C LEU A 48 -18.52 4.95 25.44
N THR A 49 -19.25 6.06 25.53
CA THR A 49 -19.40 7.02 24.42
C THR A 49 -18.69 8.35 24.64
N THR A 50 -18.09 8.55 25.82
CA THR A 50 -17.38 9.79 26.13
C THR A 50 -16.13 9.91 25.26
N PRO A 51 -15.93 11.03 24.54
CA PRO A 51 -14.73 11.22 23.74
C PRO A 51 -13.46 11.28 24.60
N GLY A 52 -12.39 10.61 24.16
CA GLY A 52 -11.14 10.55 24.91
C GLY A 52 -10.14 9.55 24.33
N THR A 53 -8.99 9.44 24.99
CA THR A 53 -7.99 8.41 24.73
C THR A 53 -7.99 7.41 25.88
N TYR A 54 -8.16 6.14 25.55
CA TYR A 54 -8.38 5.05 26.49
C TYR A 54 -7.37 3.94 26.28
N THR A 55 -7.25 3.07 27.27
CA THR A 55 -6.52 1.80 27.19
C THR A 55 -7.41 0.73 27.80
N LEU A 56 -7.48 -0.43 27.18
CA LEU A 56 -8.19 -1.59 27.74
C LEU A 56 -7.20 -2.36 28.61
N ALA A 57 -7.50 -2.49 29.89
CA ALA A 57 -6.74 -3.33 30.82
C ALA A 57 -7.58 -4.55 31.20
N VAL A 58 -6.96 -5.73 31.13
CA VAL A 58 -7.55 -7.00 31.56
C VAL A 58 -6.75 -7.54 32.73
N ASP A 59 -7.43 -7.75 33.84
CA ASP A 59 -6.82 -8.23 35.09
C ASP A 59 -6.08 -9.54 34.87
N GLY A 60 -4.82 -9.60 35.31
CA GLY A 60 -3.96 -10.77 35.17
C GLY A 60 -3.41 -11.02 33.76
N ILE A 61 -3.81 -10.25 32.75
CA ILE A 61 -3.32 -10.41 31.36
C ILE A 61 -2.43 -9.23 30.95
N GLY A 62 -2.94 -8.00 31.03
CA GLY A 62 -2.19 -6.82 30.59
C GLY A 62 -3.07 -5.72 30.02
N ALA A 63 -2.46 -4.84 29.22
CA ALA A 63 -3.12 -3.66 28.67
C ALA A 63 -2.90 -3.51 27.16
N SER A 64 -3.90 -2.97 26.46
CA SER A 64 -3.84 -2.68 25.02
C SER A 64 -2.93 -1.47 24.71
N TYR A 65 -2.72 -1.20 23.42
CA TYR A 65 -2.32 0.14 23.00
C TYR A 65 -3.44 1.14 23.26
N ALA A 66 -3.07 2.41 23.40
CA ALA A 66 -4.04 3.49 23.54
C ALA A 66 -4.88 3.65 22.26
N PHE A 67 -6.18 3.87 22.41
CA PHE A 67 -7.12 4.11 21.31
C PHE A 67 -8.03 5.30 21.59
N LYS A 68 -8.59 5.90 20.52
CA LYS A 68 -9.47 7.07 20.61
C LYS A 68 -10.93 6.68 20.47
N ILE A 69 -11.79 7.23 21.31
CA ILE A 69 -13.24 7.30 21.11
C ILE A 69 -13.58 8.77 20.87
N GLY A 70 -14.41 9.08 19.88
CA GLY A 70 -14.76 10.46 19.53
C GLY A 70 -15.37 10.59 18.15
N PRO A 71 -15.58 11.82 17.65
CA PRO A 71 -16.22 12.07 16.37
C PRO A 71 -15.36 11.65 15.16
N ASP A 72 -14.03 11.76 15.27
CA ASP A 72 -13.12 11.59 14.12
C ASP A 72 -12.00 10.56 14.35
N PRO A 73 -12.29 9.34 14.84
CA PRO A 73 -11.26 8.38 15.25
C PRO A 73 -10.39 7.89 14.08
N VAL A 74 -10.88 8.02 12.85
CA VAL A 74 -10.21 7.57 11.61
C VAL A 74 -9.59 8.70 10.81
N TRP A 75 -9.67 9.95 11.27
CA TRP A 75 -9.19 11.09 10.49
C TRP A 75 -7.69 11.02 10.19
N ASP A 76 -6.90 10.64 11.20
CA ASP A 76 -5.46 10.47 11.04
C ASP A 76 -5.15 9.41 9.96
N ALA A 77 -5.86 8.28 9.98
CA ALA A 77 -5.72 7.23 8.97
C ALA A 77 -6.11 7.72 7.57
N TYR A 78 -7.26 8.41 7.43
CA TYR A 78 -7.69 9.00 6.17
C TYR A 78 -6.66 9.98 5.61
N TYR A 79 -6.19 10.91 6.44
CA TYR A 79 -5.18 11.88 6.05
C TYR A 79 -3.91 11.20 5.51
N HIS A 80 -3.42 10.19 6.20
CA HIS A 80 -2.22 9.46 5.77
C HIS A 80 -2.43 8.67 4.48
N VAL A 81 -3.60 8.07 4.27
CA VAL A 81 -3.93 7.37 3.01
C VAL A 81 -3.95 8.35 1.83
N ILE A 82 -4.63 9.49 1.97
CA ILE A 82 -4.66 10.51 0.90
C ILE A 82 -3.28 11.12 0.67
N ARG A 83 -2.50 11.33 1.74
CA ARG A 83 -1.11 11.76 1.63
C ARG A 83 -0.24 10.74 0.90
N ALA A 84 -0.47 9.44 1.11
CA ALA A 84 0.24 8.38 0.38
C ALA A 84 -0.06 8.45 -1.13
N LEU A 85 -1.32 8.69 -1.52
CA LEU A 85 -1.68 8.92 -2.92
C LEU A 85 -0.93 10.12 -3.52
N TYR A 86 -0.83 11.24 -2.79
CA TYR A 86 -0.02 12.38 -3.23
C TYR A 86 1.44 11.98 -3.51
N HIS A 87 2.05 11.14 -2.65
CA HIS A 87 3.44 10.70 -2.83
C HIS A 87 3.62 9.77 -4.04
N GLN A 88 2.56 9.09 -4.45
CA GLN A 88 2.56 8.27 -5.65
C GLN A 88 2.33 9.05 -6.94
N ARG A 89 2.08 10.36 -6.91
CA ARG A 89 1.92 11.14 -8.14
C ARG A 89 3.18 11.12 -9.00
N SER A 90 3.08 10.62 -10.21
CA SER A 90 4.17 10.64 -11.19
C SER A 90 4.15 11.93 -11.99
N GLY A 91 5.27 12.28 -12.63
CA GLY A 91 5.33 13.43 -13.53
C GLY A 91 5.55 14.78 -12.87
N ILE A 92 5.59 14.84 -11.53
CA ILE A 92 5.74 16.07 -10.75
C ILE A 92 6.89 15.97 -9.75
N ARG A 93 7.35 17.13 -9.30
CA ARG A 93 8.27 17.25 -8.18
C ARG A 93 7.49 17.16 -6.86
N LEU A 94 8.01 16.42 -5.88
CA LEU A 94 7.52 16.44 -4.50
C LEU A 94 8.48 17.25 -3.63
N ALA A 95 7.96 18.23 -2.90
CA ALA A 95 8.75 19.12 -2.06
C ALA A 95 7.89 19.86 -1.01
N PRO A 96 8.52 20.57 -0.05
CA PRO A 96 7.81 21.50 0.82
C PRO A 96 6.96 22.51 0.02
N PRO A 97 5.79 22.93 0.56
CA PRO A 97 5.25 22.60 1.88
C PRO A 97 4.45 21.28 1.94
N TYR A 98 4.38 20.52 0.84
CA TYR A 98 3.47 19.36 0.72
C TYR A 98 4.12 18.03 1.13
N THR A 99 5.45 17.98 1.17
CA THR A 99 6.21 16.88 1.78
C THR A 99 7.36 17.41 2.61
N ALA A 100 7.85 16.58 3.54
CA ALA A 100 8.99 16.93 4.39
C ALA A 100 10.30 16.79 3.62
N ASP A 101 11.35 17.48 4.08
CA ASP A 101 12.65 17.57 3.39
C ASP A 101 13.27 16.18 3.10
N GLY A 102 13.06 15.21 3.99
CA GLY A 102 13.53 13.82 3.80
C GLY A 102 12.81 13.03 2.70
N TYR A 103 11.77 13.58 2.07
CA TYR A 103 10.95 12.93 1.05
C TYR A 103 10.86 13.75 -0.24
N ILE A 104 11.81 14.66 -0.46
CA ILE A 104 11.90 15.41 -1.72
C ILE A 104 12.15 14.43 -2.86
N ARG A 105 11.30 14.50 -3.89
CA ARG A 105 11.44 13.67 -5.09
C ARG A 105 11.52 14.55 -6.34
N PRO A 106 12.62 14.46 -7.09
CA PRO A 106 12.75 14.98 -8.46
C PRO A 106 11.56 14.61 -9.35
N VAL A 107 11.29 15.44 -10.36
CA VAL A 107 10.34 15.12 -11.44
C VAL A 107 10.75 13.80 -12.08
N ASN A 108 9.82 12.85 -12.11
CA ASN A 108 10.04 11.54 -12.73
C ASN A 108 9.06 11.30 -13.88
N GLN A 109 9.49 10.51 -14.87
CA GLN A 109 8.66 10.02 -15.98
C GLN A 109 7.81 11.11 -16.69
N ASN A 110 8.33 12.35 -16.74
CA ASN A 110 7.76 13.46 -17.49
C ASN A 110 8.68 13.80 -18.66
N PRO A 111 8.29 13.53 -19.92
CA PRO A 111 9.15 13.79 -21.07
C PRO A 111 9.30 15.28 -21.39
N LEU A 112 8.46 16.15 -20.83
CA LEU A 112 8.46 17.58 -21.12
C LEU A 112 9.30 18.41 -20.15
N VAL A 113 9.71 17.84 -19.02
CA VAL A 113 10.33 18.59 -17.92
C VAL A 113 11.66 17.95 -17.52
N LYS A 114 12.71 18.78 -17.39
CA LYS A 114 13.95 18.38 -16.71
C LYS A 114 13.79 18.58 -15.21
N SER A 115 14.22 17.60 -14.43
CA SER A 115 14.21 17.72 -12.99
C SER A 115 15.33 18.61 -12.47
N ASP A 116 15.17 19.08 -11.23
CA ASP A 116 16.13 19.82 -10.42
C ASP A 116 17.51 19.14 -10.28
N ASN A 117 17.57 17.80 -10.28
CA ASN A 117 18.83 17.05 -10.30
C ASN A 117 19.47 16.95 -11.71
N GLY A 118 18.93 17.65 -12.71
CA GLY A 118 19.41 17.66 -14.08
C GLY A 118 18.97 16.47 -14.95
N LEU A 119 18.34 15.44 -14.36
CA LEU A 119 17.81 14.31 -15.11
C LEU A 119 16.49 14.66 -15.80
N GLY A 120 16.30 14.17 -17.03
CA GLY A 120 15.07 14.34 -17.79
C GLY A 120 14.65 13.07 -18.52
N TYR A 121 13.36 13.01 -18.87
CA TYR A 121 12.76 11.92 -19.65
C TYR A 121 12.45 12.33 -21.10
N ALA A 122 12.88 13.53 -21.52
CA ALA A 122 12.76 13.99 -22.89
C ALA A 122 13.39 12.97 -23.86
N GLY A 123 12.63 12.51 -24.84
CA GLY A 123 13.06 11.50 -25.80
C GLY A 123 13.34 10.12 -25.18
N LYS A 124 12.70 9.77 -24.05
CA LYS A 124 12.85 8.46 -23.39
C LYS A 124 11.56 7.64 -23.28
N GLN A 125 10.43 8.15 -23.79
CA GLN A 125 9.12 7.47 -23.75
C GLN A 125 8.59 7.32 -25.17
N PHE A 126 8.38 6.06 -25.57
CA PHE A 126 7.96 5.72 -26.93
C PHE A 126 6.99 4.55 -26.91
N TYR A 127 6.15 4.46 -27.94
CA TYR A 127 5.23 3.35 -28.17
C TYR A 127 5.77 2.43 -29.26
N SER A 128 6.13 1.20 -28.90
CA SER A 128 6.43 0.15 -29.87
C SER A 128 5.15 -0.32 -30.56
N THR A 129 5.18 -0.43 -31.89
CA THR A 129 4.09 -1.09 -32.64
C THR A 129 4.17 -2.61 -32.56
N ILE A 130 5.27 -3.15 -32.03
CA ILE A 130 5.47 -4.57 -31.80
C ILE A 130 4.90 -4.92 -30.41
N PRO A 131 3.91 -5.82 -30.31
CA PRO A 131 3.29 -6.19 -29.04
C PRO A 131 4.32 -6.88 -28.15
N TYR A 132 4.18 -6.69 -26.83
CA TYR A 132 5.11 -7.26 -25.83
C TYR A 132 5.30 -8.78 -25.98
N MET A 133 4.26 -9.51 -26.36
CA MET A 133 4.33 -10.96 -26.59
C MET A 133 5.30 -11.35 -27.70
N GLU A 134 5.68 -10.44 -28.59
CA GLU A 134 6.65 -10.64 -29.67
C GLU A 134 8.06 -10.16 -29.30
N TRP A 135 8.27 -9.69 -28.07
CA TRP A 135 9.58 -9.23 -27.66
C TRP A 135 10.46 -10.40 -27.25
N ASN A 136 11.73 -10.34 -27.65
CA ASN A 136 12.77 -11.14 -27.04
C ASN A 136 12.87 -10.77 -25.55
N ASN A 137 12.62 -11.74 -24.67
CA ASN A 137 12.84 -11.63 -23.23
C ASN A 137 13.45 -12.93 -22.68
N THR A 138 13.74 -12.97 -21.38
CA THR A 138 14.34 -14.12 -20.70
C THR A 138 13.53 -15.40 -20.86
N ASP A 139 12.20 -15.29 -21.02
CA ASP A 139 11.28 -16.42 -21.17
C ASP A 139 11.08 -16.82 -22.64
N ASN A 140 11.52 -16.00 -23.60
CA ASN A 140 11.36 -16.25 -25.03
C ASN A 140 12.48 -15.61 -25.89
N PRO A 141 13.70 -16.16 -25.85
CA PRO A 141 14.89 -15.54 -26.42
C PRO A 141 14.93 -15.48 -27.95
N SER A 142 14.03 -16.22 -28.63
CA SER A 142 13.97 -16.31 -30.09
C SER A 142 13.09 -15.25 -30.76
N LYS A 143 12.45 -14.39 -29.97
CA LYS A 143 11.51 -13.36 -30.46
C LYS A 143 12.21 -12.08 -30.92
N THR A 144 11.44 -11.05 -31.27
CA THR A 144 11.96 -9.83 -31.91
C THR A 144 13.06 -9.17 -31.08
N GLN A 145 14.19 -8.88 -31.72
CA GLN A 145 15.36 -8.34 -31.03
C GLN A 145 15.13 -6.88 -30.56
N PRO A 146 15.80 -6.45 -29.48
CA PRO A 146 15.65 -5.09 -28.93
C PRO A 146 15.83 -3.96 -29.96
N GLU A 147 16.72 -4.13 -30.94
CA GLU A 147 16.98 -3.14 -31.99
C GLU A 147 15.75 -2.88 -32.86
N GLU A 148 15.02 -3.93 -33.24
CA GLU A 148 13.79 -3.84 -34.03
C GLU A 148 12.64 -3.24 -33.22
N ILE A 149 12.55 -3.58 -31.93
CA ILE A 149 11.58 -2.98 -31.01
C ILE A 149 11.81 -1.47 -30.91
N ILE A 150 13.06 -1.05 -30.68
CA ILE A 150 13.45 0.37 -30.61
C ILE A 150 13.18 1.07 -31.94
N ALA A 151 13.52 0.44 -33.07
CA ALA A 151 13.26 1.00 -34.39
C ALA A 151 11.76 1.20 -34.68
N SER A 152 10.90 0.31 -34.17
CA SER A 152 9.44 0.46 -34.27
C SER A 152 8.88 1.58 -33.39
N ALA A 153 9.58 1.91 -32.30
CA ALA A 153 9.13 2.88 -31.31
C ALA A 153 9.67 4.30 -31.54
N GLN A 154 10.84 4.45 -32.18
CA GLN A 154 11.61 5.70 -32.25
C GLN A 154 10.84 6.92 -32.79
N ASN A 155 9.81 6.70 -33.63
CA ASN A 155 8.99 7.75 -34.22
C ASN A 155 7.61 7.92 -33.56
N ASN A 156 7.35 7.19 -32.48
CA ASN A 156 6.08 7.19 -31.74
C ASN A 156 6.29 7.69 -30.30
N PRO A 157 6.64 8.97 -30.10
CA PRO A 157 6.82 9.51 -28.76
C PRO A 157 5.50 9.44 -27.97
N LEU A 158 5.61 9.12 -26.68
CA LEU A 158 4.49 9.11 -25.76
C LEU A 158 4.60 10.24 -24.75
N GLU A 159 3.50 10.96 -24.57
CA GLU A 159 3.31 11.91 -23.48
C GLU A 159 2.31 11.33 -22.48
N LEU A 160 2.81 10.55 -21.52
CA LEU A 160 2.00 9.90 -20.48
C LEU A 160 2.39 10.39 -19.08
N ALA A 161 2.80 11.65 -18.96
CA ALA A 161 3.13 12.25 -17.67
C ALA A 161 1.90 12.35 -16.76
N GLY A 162 2.11 12.31 -15.45
CA GLY A 162 1.03 12.39 -14.47
C GLY A 162 0.61 11.03 -13.91
N TRP A 163 -0.60 10.99 -13.36
CA TRP A 163 -1.20 9.84 -12.67
C TRP A 163 -0.43 9.39 -11.43
N TYR A 164 -0.73 8.19 -10.95
CA TYR A 164 -0.11 7.58 -9.78
C TYR A 164 0.74 6.40 -10.21
N HIS A 165 1.88 6.19 -9.56
CA HIS A 165 2.55 4.90 -9.59
C HIS A 165 1.65 3.84 -8.96
N ASP A 166 1.70 2.64 -9.52
CA ASP A 166 0.82 1.54 -9.13
C ASP A 166 1.20 0.96 -7.75
N ALA A 167 2.50 0.80 -7.48
CA ALA A 167 3.01 0.18 -6.27
C ALA A 167 4.43 0.67 -5.92
N GLY A 168 5.27 -0.21 -5.37
CA GLY A 168 6.67 0.10 -5.02
C GLY A 168 7.58 0.36 -6.22
N ARG A 169 7.19 -0.09 -7.43
CA ARG A 169 7.87 0.21 -8.70
C ARG A 169 7.17 1.36 -9.42
N LEU A 170 7.87 2.02 -10.33
CA LEU A 170 7.38 3.22 -11.03
C LEU A 170 6.36 2.94 -12.16
N GLY A 171 5.90 1.70 -12.33
CA GLY A 171 4.90 1.33 -13.33
C GLY A 171 3.59 2.11 -13.16
N ARG A 172 2.93 2.40 -14.29
CA ARG A 172 1.60 3.04 -14.35
C ARG A 172 0.75 2.19 -15.28
N LEU A 173 -0.20 1.43 -14.74
CA LEU A 173 -1.16 0.67 -15.54
C LEU A 173 -2.57 1.23 -15.29
N LEU A 174 -3.34 1.47 -16.35
CA LEU A 174 -4.79 1.47 -16.26
C LEU A 174 -5.17 0.09 -15.74
N HIS A 175 -5.63 -0.03 -14.50
CA HIS A 175 -6.05 -1.29 -13.90
C HIS A 175 -6.99 -2.04 -14.87
N PRO A 176 -6.53 -3.06 -15.62
CA PRO A 176 -7.43 -3.86 -16.43
C PRO A 176 -8.19 -4.77 -15.46
N PRO A 177 -9.45 -5.13 -15.74
CA PRO A 177 -10.10 -6.20 -15.00
C PRO A 177 -9.20 -7.44 -14.99
N LYS A 178 -9.07 -8.01 -13.78
CA LYS A 178 -8.35 -9.22 -13.38
C LYS A 178 -8.08 -10.14 -14.57
N ASP A 179 -6.83 -10.22 -15.02
CA ASP A 179 -6.18 -11.35 -15.70
C ASP A 179 -4.83 -10.91 -16.31
N THR A 180 -3.96 -10.27 -15.52
CA THR A 180 -2.56 -10.08 -15.94
C THR A 180 -1.62 -10.33 -14.76
N HIS A 181 -0.84 -11.40 -14.89
CA HIS A 181 0.24 -11.77 -13.97
C HIS A 181 1.50 -10.96 -14.30
N PHE A 182 2.21 -10.49 -13.28
CA PHE A 182 3.55 -9.92 -13.40
C PHE A 182 4.55 -10.84 -12.70
N ALA A 183 5.66 -11.15 -13.38
CA ALA A 183 6.85 -11.72 -12.77
C ALA A 183 7.75 -10.60 -12.25
N ASP A 184 8.42 -10.86 -11.13
CA ASP A 184 9.17 -9.93 -10.31
C ASP A 184 10.63 -9.82 -10.82
N ASP A 185 11.15 -8.59 -11.04
CA ASP A 185 12.56 -8.42 -11.43
C ASP A 185 13.46 -8.55 -10.20
N ASN A 186 14.21 -9.64 -10.14
CA ASN A 186 15.58 -9.69 -9.63
C ASN A 186 16.43 -10.46 -10.64
N LEU A 187 16.97 -9.73 -11.62
CA LEU A 187 18.32 -9.82 -12.23
C LEU A 187 18.36 -9.05 -13.55
#